data_AF-A0AAU0HJF6-F1
#
_entry.id   AF-A0AAU0HJF6-F1
#
_cell.length_a   1.000
_cell.length_b   1.000
_cell.length_c   1.000
_cell.angle_alpha   90.00
_cell.angle_beta   90.00
_cell.angle_gamma   90.00
#
_symmetry.space_group_name_H-M   'P 1'
#
loop_
_entity.id
_entity.type
_entity.pdbx_description
1 polymer ?
#
loop_
_entity_poly.entity_id
_entity_poly.type
_entity_poly.pdbx_seq_one_letter_code
_entity_poly.pdbx_strand_id
1 'polypeptide(L)'
;MELRAWMMGAGAATAVGAVGAVSLTDTSEPPMQSLAPMKVEMASPPPVAAAPAIRDFDTEFCLPDLGPGASGCMSRAQLLKMDDHPVDRVTPSGEPRRRKLTMVHPSDFAVPEREVLTCTDFGELKSEGWGGMTTADQADESYFVRYCGLRSIARLASPARTSKFDPAGLSKRELDTIPAKDWPTLAEEGGTPDEPVLRQSPDEPRAWLADSSTLTMRIHDVALADFDEDGEAERLIFLAGRARGGTSGFASYALLEHMGGDMIRIRRVQLD
;
A
#
# COMPACT_ATOMS: atom_id res chain seq x y z
N MET A 1 17.52 39.62 -7.47
CA MET A 1 17.87 39.79 -6.04
C MET A 1 16.65 39.35 -5.27
N GLU A 2 16.59 38.27 -4.51
CA GLU A 2 17.60 37.43 -3.84
C GLU A 2 17.20 35.94 -3.95
N LEU A 3 18.18 35.06 -4.11
CA LEU A 3 18.05 33.61 -3.93
C LEU A 3 18.15 33.30 -2.44
N ARG A 4 17.16 32.63 -1.84
CA ARG A 4 17.29 32.01 -0.51
C ARG A 4 17.28 30.50 -0.63
N ALA A 5 18.49 29.94 -0.61
CA ALA A 5 18.75 28.52 -0.41
C ALA A 5 18.46 28.13 1.05
N TRP A 6 17.73 27.04 1.25
CA TRP A 6 17.66 26.37 2.54
C TRP A 6 18.69 25.23 2.56
N MET A 7 19.84 25.50 3.19
CA MET A 7 20.81 24.52 3.66
C MET A 7 20.64 24.41 5.18
N MET A 8 20.28 23.22 5.66
CA MET A 8 20.54 22.74 7.02
C MET A 8 21.00 21.30 6.85
N GLY A 9 22.10 20.80 7.39
CA GLY A 9 23.01 21.26 8.42
C GLY A 9 23.61 19.99 8.97
N ALA A 10 24.74 19.54 8.39
CA ALA A 10 25.44 18.34 8.80
C ALA A 10 26.11 18.59 10.17
N GLY A 11 25.62 17.94 11.21
CA GLY A 11 26.26 17.90 12.52
C GLY A 11 27.13 16.65 12.65
N ALA A 12 28.44 16.81 12.46
CA ALA A 12 29.43 15.82 12.85
C ALA A 12 29.69 15.91 14.36
N ALA A 13 29.64 14.79 15.06
CA ALA A 13 30.20 14.64 16.40
C ALA A 13 30.91 13.28 16.52
N THR A 14 32.23 13.35 16.53
CA THR A 14 33.18 12.29 16.88
C THR A 14 33.45 12.28 18.40
N ALA A 15 33.45 11.09 19.01
CA ALA A 15 34.27 10.71 20.17
C ALA A 15 34.20 9.17 20.30
N VAL A 16 35.22 8.41 19.89
CA VAL A 16 36.42 7.99 20.67
C VAL A 16 36.06 7.34 22.01
N GLY A 17 36.20 6.02 22.09
CA GLY A 17 36.02 5.25 23.32
C GLY A 17 36.58 3.82 23.25
N ALA A 18 37.84 3.70 23.64
CA ALA A 18 38.53 2.59 24.30
C ALA A 18 38.56 1.16 23.69
N VAL A 19 39.80 0.75 23.47
CA VAL A 19 40.30 -0.58 23.13
C VAL A 19 40.19 -1.51 24.35
N GLY A 20 39.52 -2.65 24.19
CA GLY A 20 39.55 -3.78 25.12
C GLY A 20 40.13 -5.01 24.42
N ALA A 21 41.42 -5.25 24.61
CA ALA A 21 42.08 -6.49 24.19
C ALA A 21 41.65 -7.63 25.12
N VAL A 22 41.10 -8.71 24.55
CA VAL A 22 40.95 -9.99 25.25
C VAL A 22 41.74 -11.04 24.47
N SER A 23 42.63 -11.70 25.21
CA SER A 23 43.65 -12.62 24.76
C SER A 23 43.08 -13.93 24.24
N LEU A 24 43.68 -14.41 23.15
CA LEU A 24 43.55 -15.76 22.60
C LEU A 24 44.23 -16.78 23.52
N THR A 25 43.47 -17.79 23.92
CA THR A 25 43.86 -19.15 24.32
C THR A 25 42.64 -20.01 23.96
N ASP A 26 42.68 -21.18 23.34
CA ASP A 26 43.66 -22.25 23.38
C ASP A 26 43.40 -23.15 22.16
N THR A 27 44.48 -23.71 21.61
CA THR A 27 44.47 -24.52 20.38
C THR A 27 44.49 -25.98 20.81
N SER A 28 43.38 -26.69 20.65
CA SER A 28 43.38 -28.16 20.71
C SER A 28 42.66 -28.73 19.50
N GLU A 29 43.45 -29.09 18.49
CA GLU A 29 42.97 -29.87 17.35
C GLU A 29 42.77 -31.34 17.77
N PRO A 30 41.59 -31.92 17.59
CA PRO A 30 41.42 -33.36 17.70
C PRO A 30 42.05 -34.08 16.49
N PRO A 31 42.53 -35.32 16.65
CA PRO A 31 43.17 -36.06 15.57
C PRO A 31 42.19 -36.35 14.42
N MET A 32 42.61 -36.00 13.21
CA MET A 32 41.94 -36.36 11.97
C MET A 32 41.83 -37.89 11.85
N GLN A 33 40.61 -38.41 12.00
CA GLN A 33 40.27 -39.75 11.54
C GLN A 33 39.99 -39.70 10.04
N SER A 34 40.84 -40.38 9.27
CA SER A 34 40.67 -40.62 7.84
C SER A 34 39.43 -41.49 7.61
N LEU A 35 38.29 -40.85 7.34
CA LEU A 35 37.09 -41.52 6.85
C LEU A 35 37.27 -41.83 5.36
N ALA A 36 37.12 -43.10 5.01
CA ALA A 36 37.06 -43.57 3.63
C ALA A 36 35.94 -42.83 2.85
N PRO A 37 36.10 -42.60 1.53
CA PRO A 37 35.10 -41.92 0.74
C PRO A 37 33.82 -42.76 0.67
N MET A 38 32.80 -42.38 1.45
CA MET A 38 31.43 -42.81 1.22
C MET A 38 30.97 -42.20 -0.11
N LYS A 39 30.67 -43.04 -1.10
CA LYS A 39 29.88 -42.67 -2.27
C LYS A 39 28.48 -42.28 -1.78
N VAL A 40 28.24 -41.00 -1.59
CA VAL A 40 26.90 -40.45 -1.44
C VAL A 40 26.30 -40.39 -2.84
N GLU A 41 25.51 -41.39 -3.17
CA GLU A 41 24.64 -41.37 -4.34
C GLU A 41 23.59 -40.29 -4.09
N MET A 42 23.83 -39.09 -4.61
CA MET A 42 22.89 -37.98 -4.52
C MET A 42 21.66 -38.37 -5.33
N ALA A 43 20.63 -38.84 -4.64
CA ALA A 43 19.31 -39.00 -5.22
C ALA A 43 18.88 -37.62 -5.77
N SER A 44 18.56 -37.57 -7.06
CA SER A 44 18.01 -36.38 -7.69
C SER A 44 16.85 -35.87 -6.84
N PRO A 45 16.79 -34.56 -6.52
CA PRO A 45 15.67 -34.01 -5.80
C PRO A 45 14.38 -34.36 -6.57
N PRO A 46 13.31 -34.76 -5.87
CA PRO A 46 12.03 -35.02 -6.51
C PRO A 46 11.62 -33.78 -7.31
N PRO A 47 11.00 -33.95 -8.49
CA PRO A 47 10.52 -32.81 -9.27
C PRO A 47 9.64 -31.95 -8.36
N VAL A 48 10.03 -30.68 -8.19
CA VAL A 48 9.23 -29.69 -7.48
C VAL A 48 7.87 -29.70 -8.16
N ALA A 49 6.84 -30.13 -7.43
CA ALA A 49 5.48 -30.11 -7.93
C ALA A 49 5.19 -28.68 -8.40
N ALA A 50 4.90 -28.52 -9.68
CA ALA A 50 4.56 -27.22 -10.25
C ALA A 50 3.45 -26.62 -9.38
N ALA A 51 3.67 -25.39 -8.89
CA ALA A 51 2.64 -24.65 -8.20
C ALA A 51 1.35 -24.72 -9.05
N PRO A 52 0.18 -24.96 -8.43
CA PRO A 52 -1.05 -25.10 -9.18
C PRO A 52 -1.20 -23.89 -10.10
N ALA A 53 -1.31 -24.16 -11.41
CA ALA A 53 -1.54 -23.11 -12.39
C ALA A 53 -2.80 -22.35 -11.96
N ILE A 54 -2.59 -21.10 -11.54
CA ILE A 54 -3.66 -20.16 -11.26
C ILE A 54 -4.42 -20.05 -12.58
N ARG A 55 -5.67 -20.57 -12.60
CA ARG A 55 -6.57 -20.37 -13.75
C ARG A 55 -6.64 -18.87 -14.01
N ASP A 56 -6.78 -18.43 -15.27
CA ASP A 56 -7.13 -17.05 -15.61
C ASP A 56 -8.33 -16.62 -14.75
N PHE A 57 -8.05 -16.02 -13.59
CA PHE A 57 -9.06 -15.38 -12.79
C PHE A 57 -9.19 -14.02 -13.43
N ASP A 58 -10.36 -13.73 -14.00
CA ASP A 58 -10.71 -12.35 -14.27
C ASP A 58 -10.46 -11.57 -12.98
N THR A 59 -9.48 -10.66 -13.00
CA THR A 59 -9.10 -9.91 -11.81
C THR A 59 -10.32 -9.17 -11.27
N GLU A 60 -10.72 -9.55 -10.05
CA GLU A 60 -11.80 -8.91 -9.32
C GLU A 60 -11.25 -7.87 -8.34
N PHE A 61 -11.95 -6.75 -8.25
CA PHE A 61 -11.63 -5.63 -7.39
C PHE A 61 -12.79 -5.38 -6.44
N CYS A 62 -12.51 -5.51 -5.15
CA CYS A 62 -13.52 -5.52 -4.10
C CYS A 62 -13.26 -4.37 -3.15
N LEU A 63 -13.82 -3.21 -3.50
CA LEU A 63 -13.74 -2.02 -2.67
C LEU A 63 -15.16 -1.48 -2.49
N PRO A 64 -15.64 -1.32 -1.25
CA PRO A 64 -16.98 -0.82 -1.03
C PRO A 64 -17.10 0.65 -1.45
N ASP A 65 -18.34 1.13 -1.57
CA ASP A 65 -18.71 2.53 -1.82
C ASP A 65 -18.07 3.17 -3.08
N LEU A 66 -17.75 2.37 -4.10
CA LEU A 66 -17.33 2.88 -5.41
C LEU A 66 -18.46 3.59 -6.18
N GLY A 67 -19.69 3.51 -5.68
CA GLY A 67 -20.82 4.23 -6.24
C GLY A 67 -22.16 3.56 -5.90
N PRO A 68 -23.27 4.17 -6.31
CA PRO A 68 -24.60 3.62 -6.08
C PRO A 68 -24.76 2.24 -6.73
N GLY A 69 -25.15 1.26 -5.92
CA GLY A 69 -25.32 -0.13 -6.36
C GLY A 69 -24.02 -0.93 -6.47
N ALA A 70 -22.85 -0.33 -6.18
CA ALA A 70 -21.59 -1.06 -6.05
C ALA A 70 -21.54 -1.80 -4.70
N SER A 71 -22.37 -2.83 -4.56
CA SER A 71 -22.32 -3.77 -3.44
C SER A 71 -21.57 -5.03 -3.89
N GLY A 72 -20.26 -5.03 -3.74
CA GLY A 72 -19.42 -6.20 -4.00
C GLY A 72 -18.21 -5.93 -4.89
N CYS A 73 -17.70 -7.01 -5.47
CA CYS A 73 -16.54 -6.99 -6.35
C CYS A 73 -16.95 -6.61 -7.78
N MET A 74 -16.06 -5.91 -8.49
CA MET A 74 -16.20 -5.61 -9.91
C MET A 74 -15.03 -6.24 -10.68
N SER A 75 -15.28 -6.75 -11.86
CA SER A 75 -14.19 -7.20 -12.74
C SER A 75 -13.42 -6.01 -13.30
N ARG A 76 -12.16 -6.25 -13.72
CA ARG A 76 -11.34 -5.25 -14.44
C ARG A 76 -12.13 -4.57 -15.57
N ALA A 77 -12.84 -5.35 -16.39
CA ALA A 77 -13.60 -4.84 -17.52
C ALA A 77 -14.77 -3.93 -17.10
N GLN A 78 -15.38 -4.18 -15.94
CA GLN A 78 -16.43 -3.30 -15.40
C GLN A 78 -15.82 -1.99 -14.88
N LEU A 79 -14.71 -2.04 -14.14
CA LEU A 79 -14.01 -0.85 -13.66
C LEU A 79 -13.57 0.08 -14.79
N LEU A 80 -13.00 -0.48 -15.85
CA LEU A 80 -12.54 0.30 -17.01
C LEU A 80 -13.68 0.94 -17.81
N LYS A 81 -14.93 0.48 -17.62
CA LYS A 81 -16.14 1.06 -18.20
C LYS A 81 -16.85 2.05 -17.28
N MET A 82 -16.38 2.23 -16.05
CA MET A 82 -16.96 3.22 -15.13
C MET A 82 -16.81 4.63 -15.71
N ASP A 83 -17.81 5.46 -15.44
CA ASP A 83 -17.81 6.87 -15.80
C ASP A 83 -16.57 7.57 -15.23
N ASP A 84 -16.12 8.64 -15.89
CA ASP A 84 -15.00 9.43 -15.41
C ASP A 84 -15.39 10.38 -14.26
N HIS A 85 -16.69 10.56 -14.02
CA HIS A 85 -17.22 11.36 -12.93
C HIS A 85 -17.53 10.46 -11.72
N PRO A 86 -16.89 10.67 -10.56
CA PRO A 86 -17.26 9.96 -9.34
C PRO A 86 -18.73 10.23 -8.98
N VAL A 87 -19.50 9.16 -8.69
CA VAL A 87 -20.92 9.25 -8.35
C VAL A 87 -21.13 8.75 -6.93
N ASP A 88 -21.57 9.62 -6.02
CA ASP A 88 -21.76 9.26 -4.60
C ASP A 88 -23.06 8.49 -4.36
N ARG A 89 -24.14 8.87 -5.06
CA ARG A 89 -25.46 8.24 -4.94
C ARG A 89 -26.31 8.47 -6.17
N VAL A 90 -27.41 7.74 -6.28
CA VAL A 90 -28.49 8.03 -7.23
C VAL A 90 -29.55 8.88 -6.51
N THR A 91 -30.03 9.93 -7.15
CA THR A 91 -31.11 10.79 -6.65
C THR A 91 -32.44 10.03 -6.62
N PRO A 92 -33.48 10.51 -5.90
CA PRO A 92 -34.81 9.91 -5.97
C PRO A 92 -35.41 9.87 -7.39
N SER A 93 -34.94 10.73 -8.30
CA SER A 93 -35.35 10.75 -9.72
C SER A 93 -34.60 9.74 -10.60
N GLY A 94 -33.62 9.01 -10.05
CA GLY A 94 -32.82 8.03 -10.81
C GLY A 94 -31.56 8.62 -11.46
N GLU A 95 -31.25 9.89 -11.22
CA GLU A 95 -30.07 10.54 -11.81
C GLU A 95 -28.82 10.32 -10.94
N PRO A 96 -27.63 10.12 -11.53
CA PRO A 96 -26.40 10.02 -10.76
C PRO A 96 -26.05 11.39 -10.17
N ARG A 97 -25.89 11.46 -8.84
CA ARG A 97 -25.29 12.63 -8.19
C ARG A 97 -23.77 12.54 -8.34
N ARG A 98 -23.23 13.42 -9.17
CA ARG A 98 -21.79 13.57 -9.35
C ARG A 98 -21.19 14.25 -8.14
N ARG A 99 -20.08 13.70 -7.64
CA ARG A 99 -19.30 14.30 -6.57
C ARG A 99 -18.43 15.41 -7.14
N LYS A 100 -18.14 16.41 -6.31
CA LYS A 100 -17.24 17.50 -6.63
C LYS A 100 -16.20 17.63 -5.53
N LEU A 101 -15.03 18.12 -5.89
CA LEU A 101 -13.94 18.39 -4.97
C LEU A 101 -13.39 19.78 -5.27
N THR A 102 -13.16 20.58 -4.23
CA THR A 102 -12.42 21.84 -4.35
C THR A 102 -10.97 21.61 -3.91
N MET A 103 -10.01 21.98 -4.77
CA MET A 103 -8.58 21.85 -4.50
C MET A 103 -7.90 23.23 -4.52
N VAL A 104 -6.89 23.38 -3.67
CA VAL A 104 -6.03 24.57 -3.59
C VAL A 104 -4.60 24.26 -4.02
N HIS A 105 -3.91 25.24 -4.57
CA HIS A 105 -2.51 25.10 -4.98
C HIS A 105 -1.63 24.91 -3.73
N PRO A 106 -0.61 24.03 -3.76
CA PRO A 106 0.15 23.67 -2.56
C PRO A 106 0.98 24.81 -1.96
N SER A 107 1.34 25.81 -2.77
CA SER A 107 2.31 26.86 -2.37
C SER A 107 1.95 28.27 -2.80
N ASP A 108 0.87 28.45 -3.56
CA ASP A 108 0.50 29.76 -4.12
C ASP A 108 -0.96 30.05 -3.83
N PHE A 109 -1.18 30.72 -2.70
CA PHE A 109 -2.51 31.10 -2.23
C PHE A 109 -3.14 32.25 -3.05
N ALA A 110 -2.42 32.83 -4.02
CA ALA A 110 -3.00 33.79 -4.96
C ALA A 110 -3.70 33.10 -6.14
N VAL A 111 -3.36 31.82 -6.41
CA VAL A 111 -4.04 31.03 -7.43
C VAL A 111 -5.43 30.65 -6.92
N PRO A 112 -6.52 30.94 -7.67
CA PRO A 112 -7.86 30.55 -7.28
C PRO A 112 -8.00 29.03 -7.08
N GLU A 113 -8.87 28.65 -6.16
CA GLU A 113 -9.29 27.25 -5.99
C GLU A 113 -9.85 26.68 -7.30
N ARG A 114 -9.66 25.37 -7.50
CA ARG A 114 -10.16 24.65 -8.67
C ARG A 114 -11.22 23.64 -8.25
N GLU A 115 -12.34 23.65 -8.95
CA GLU A 115 -13.35 22.60 -8.82
C GLU A 115 -12.98 21.43 -9.73
N VAL A 116 -13.03 20.22 -9.17
CA VAL A 116 -12.68 18.95 -9.81
C VAL A 116 -13.93 18.10 -9.88
N LEU A 117 -14.26 17.65 -11.10
CA LEU A 117 -15.46 16.89 -11.40
C LEU A 117 -15.16 15.54 -12.05
N THR A 118 -13.98 15.38 -12.64
CA THR A 118 -13.57 14.18 -13.38
C THR A 118 -12.30 13.57 -12.79
N CYS A 119 -12.08 12.29 -13.07
CA CYS A 119 -10.83 11.63 -12.71
C CYS A 119 -9.64 12.18 -13.50
N THR A 120 -9.87 12.67 -14.71
CA THR A 120 -8.84 13.32 -15.52
C THR A 120 -8.34 14.60 -14.82
N ASP A 121 -9.25 15.51 -14.46
CA ASP A 121 -8.90 16.76 -13.74
C ASP A 121 -8.20 16.45 -12.41
N PHE A 122 -8.69 15.42 -11.71
CA PHE A 122 -8.13 15.01 -10.43
C PHE A 122 -6.68 14.55 -10.56
N GLY A 123 -6.38 13.69 -11.54
CA GLY A 123 -5.01 13.21 -11.80
C GLY A 123 -4.05 14.36 -12.12
N GLU A 124 -4.45 15.25 -13.04
CA GLU A 124 -3.65 16.41 -13.43
C GLU A 124 -3.29 17.29 -12.23
N LEU A 125 -4.30 17.73 -11.45
CA LEU A 125 -4.05 18.58 -10.28
C LEU A 125 -3.30 17.86 -9.17
N LYS A 126 -3.55 16.55 -8.97
CA LYS A 126 -2.87 15.79 -7.93
C LYS A 126 -1.37 15.62 -8.24
N SER A 127 -1.02 15.42 -9.51
CA SER A 127 0.39 15.36 -9.97
C SER A 127 1.15 16.67 -9.73
N GLU A 128 0.44 17.81 -9.76
CA GLU A 128 0.96 19.13 -9.42
C GLU A 128 0.98 19.43 -7.90
N GLY A 129 0.52 18.48 -7.07
CA GLY A 129 0.52 18.60 -5.61
C GLY A 129 -0.66 19.38 -5.03
N TRP A 130 -1.71 19.65 -5.81
CA TRP A 130 -2.93 20.26 -5.27
C TRP A 130 -3.60 19.32 -4.25
N GLY A 131 -4.43 19.88 -3.37
CA GLY A 131 -5.16 19.11 -2.37
C GLY A 131 -6.35 19.85 -1.77
N GLY A 132 -7.20 19.11 -1.04
CA GLY A 132 -8.29 19.67 -0.26
C GLY A 132 -7.80 20.37 1.00
N MET A 133 -8.33 21.57 1.29
CA MET A 133 -7.90 22.37 2.45
C MET A 133 -8.75 22.11 3.69
N THR A 134 -10.06 21.92 3.52
CA THR A 134 -10.98 21.66 4.63
C THR A 134 -11.14 20.17 4.89
N THR A 135 -11.64 19.79 6.07
CA THR A 135 -11.99 18.37 6.36
C THR A 135 -13.02 17.83 5.37
N ALA A 136 -13.93 18.67 4.87
CA ALA A 136 -14.89 18.29 3.85
C ALA A 136 -14.19 17.99 2.52
N ASP A 137 -13.31 18.88 2.07
CA ASP A 137 -12.53 18.68 0.84
C ASP A 137 -11.64 17.44 0.94
N GLN A 138 -11.02 17.18 2.10
CA GLN A 138 -10.20 15.97 2.30
C GLN A 138 -11.03 14.68 2.26
N ALA A 139 -12.28 14.72 2.73
CA ALA A 139 -13.20 13.60 2.63
C ALA A 139 -13.68 13.39 1.18
N ASP A 140 -13.85 14.47 0.42
CA ASP A 140 -14.12 14.42 -1.02
C ASP A 140 -12.90 13.90 -1.79
N GLU A 141 -11.70 14.40 -1.48
CA GLU A 141 -10.43 13.95 -2.06
C GLU A 141 -10.21 12.46 -1.81
N SER A 142 -10.44 11.99 -0.58
CA SER A 142 -10.34 10.56 -0.25
C SER A 142 -11.25 9.69 -1.12
N TYR A 143 -12.41 10.21 -1.50
CA TYR A 143 -13.32 9.53 -2.41
C TYR A 143 -12.85 9.56 -3.86
N PHE A 144 -12.33 10.71 -4.33
CA PHE A 144 -11.70 10.79 -5.65
C PHE A 144 -10.50 9.84 -5.75
N VAL A 145 -9.63 9.77 -4.73
CA VAL A 145 -8.57 8.77 -4.65
C VAL A 145 -9.17 7.36 -4.77
N ARG A 146 -10.19 7.03 -3.98
CA ARG A 146 -10.84 5.71 -4.01
C ARG A 146 -11.44 5.35 -5.37
N TYR A 147 -12.13 6.28 -6.02
CA TYR A 147 -12.83 6.04 -7.27
C TYR A 147 -11.87 6.08 -8.47
N CYS A 148 -11.16 7.19 -8.62
CA CYS A 148 -10.29 7.46 -9.75
C CYS A 148 -9.00 6.65 -9.67
N GLY A 149 -8.42 6.53 -8.47
CA GLY A 149 -7.22 5.72 -8.26
C GLY A 149 -7.45 4.24 -8.58
N LEU A 150 -8.60 3.67 -8.18
CA LEU A 150 -8.92 2.30 -8.54
C LEU A 150 -9.03 2.11 -10.05
N ARG A 151 -9.68 3.05 -10.75
CA ARG A 151 -9.81 3.00 -12.23
C ARG A 151 -8.45 3.07 -12.91
N SER A 152 -7.53 3.91 -12.43
CA SER A 152 -6.17 4.01 -12.95
C SER A 152 -5.39 2.72 -12.70
N ILE A 153 -5.40 2.21 -11.46
CA ILE A 153 -4.69 0.99 -11.07
C ILE A 153 -5.22 -0.25 -11.80
N ALA A 154 -6.52 -0.34 -12.03
CA ALA A 154 -7.12 -1.45 -12.78
C ALA A 154 -6.59 -1.55 -14.21
N ARG A 155 -6.06 -0.47 -14.80
CA ARG A 155 -5.42 -0.52 -16.12
C ARG A 155 -4.12 -1.32 -16.10
N LEU A 156 -3.37 -1.24 -15.00
CA LEU A 156 -2.08 -1.90 -14.80
C LEU A 156 -2.23 -3.38 -14.45
N ALA A 157 -3.38 -3.78 -13.90
CA ALA A 157 -3.60 -5.16 -13.47
C ALA A 157 -3.63 -6.15 -14.63
N SER A 158 -2.81 -7.18 -14.51
CA SER A 158 -2.77 -8.37 -15.36
C SER A 158 -2.98 -9.65 -14.53
N PRO A 159 -3.42 -10.76 -15.14
CA PRO A 159 -3.46 -12.04 -14.45
C PRO A 159 -2.06 -12.51 -14.06
N ALA A 160 -1.86 -12.84 -12.79
CA ALA A 160 -0.60 -13.39 -12.29
C ALA A 160 -0.47 -14.88 -12.64
N ARG A 161 0.76 -15.34 -12.92
CA ARG A 161 1.05 -16.76 -13.17
C ARG A 161 1.19 -17.55 -11.87
N THR A 162 1.71 -16.89 -10.84
CA THR A 162 1.95 -17.46 -9.51
C THR A 162 1.58 -16.47 -8.42
N SER A 163 1.22 -16.95 -7.23
CA SER A 163 0.95 -16.11 -6.06
C SER A 163 1.49 -16.78 -4.80
N LYS A 164 2.06 -15.98 -3.91
CA LYS A 164 2.40 -16.35 -2.53
C LYS A 164 1.31 -15.94 -1.52
N PHE A 165 0.38 -15.09 -1.94
CA PHE A 165 -0.75 -14.63 -1.15
C PHE A 165 -1.89 -15.65 -1.13
N ASP A 166 -2.63 -15.69 -0.02
CA ASP A 166 -3.82 -16.53 0.12
C ASP A 166 -4.97 -16.05 -0.79
N PRO A 167 -5.46 -16.85 -1.76
CA PRO A 167 -6.57 -16.44 -2.61
C PRO A 167 -7.87 -16.16 -1.82
N ALA A 168 -8.01 -16.63 -0.58
CA ALA A 168 -9.17 -16.37 0.27
C ALA A 168 -9.25 -14.92 0.79
N GLY A 169 -8.15 -14.16 0.72
CA GLY A 169 -8.11 -12.76 1.14
C GLY A 169 -6.94 -12.45 2.07
N LEU A 170 -6.81 -11.18 2.42
CA LEU A 170 -5.78 -10.69 3.33
C LEU A 170 -6.00 -11.25 4.74
N SER A 171 -5.02 -11.98 5.24
CA SER A 171 -5.02 -12.61 6.56
C SER A 171 -4.27 -11.76 7.60
N LYS A 172 -4.58 -12.01 8.88
CA LYS A 172 -3.81 -11.39 9.98
C LYS A 172 -2.34 -11.77 9.93
N ARG A 173 -2.03 -13.02 9.57
CA ARG A 173 -0.65 -13.52 9.49
C ARG A 173 0.17 -12.70 8.48
N GLU A 174 -0.37 -12.45 7.29
CA GLU A 174 0.31 -11.63 6.29
C GLU A 174 0.56 -10.21 6.83
N LEU A 175 -0.44 -9.58 7.44
CA LEU A 175 -0.32 -8.24 7.99
C LEU A 175 0.70 -8.15 9.15
N ASP A 176 0.76 -9.16 10.01
CA ASP A 176 1.72 -9.23 11.14
C ASP A 176 3.19 -9.38 10.66
N THR A 177 3.43 -9.71 9.39
CA THR A 177 4.81 -9.78 8.84
C THR A 177 5.31 -8.45 8.30
N ILE A 178 4.44 -7.44 8.21
CA ILE A 178 4.79 -6.12 7.69
C ILE A 178 5.63 -5.38 8.74
N PRO A 179 6.87 -4.97 8.42
CA PRO A 179 7.72 -4.30 9.38
C PRO A 179 7.15 -2.92 9.74
N ALA A 180 7.27 -2.53 11.00
CA ALA A 180 6.77 -1.26 11.53
C ALA A 180 7.04 -0.07 10.59
N LYS A 181 8.27 0.05 10.09
CA LYS A 181 8.73 1.13 9.19
C LYS A 181 7.95 1.29 7.88
N ASP A 182 7.26 0.25 7.41
CA ASP A 182 6.52 0.26 6.15
C ASP A 182 5.07 0.74 6.33
N TRP A 183 4.59 0.78 7.58
CA TRP A 183 3.26 1.31 7.88
C TRP A 183 3.19 2.83 7.65
N PRO A 184 2.04 3.35 7.16
CA PRO A 184 1.89 4.78 6.96
C PRO A 184 2.06 5.59 8.26
N THR A 185 2.79 6.70 8.16
CA THR A 185 2.85 7.75 9.19
C THR A 185 2.36 9.08 8.64
N LEU A 186 1.98 9.98 9.55
CA LEU A 186 1.80 11.39 9.23
C LEU A 186 3.15 12.08 9.36
N ALA A 187 3.47 12.94 8.39
CA ALA A 187 4.80 13.51 8.18
C ALA A 187 5.33 14.36 9.36
N GLU A 188 4.46 14.78 10.29
CA GLU A 188 4.84 15.66 11.40
C GLU A 188 5.50 14.94 12.59
N GLU A 189 5.51 13.61 12.65
CA GLU A 189 5.87 12.93 13.91
C GLU A 189 7.36 12.65 14.09
N GLY A 190 8.20 12.68 13.04
CA GLY A 190 9.67 12.47 13.16
C GLY A 190 10.10 11.18 13.89
N GLY A 191 9.13 10.34 14.27
CA GLY A 191 9.28 9.14 15.06
C GLY A 191 9.21 7.90 14.19
N THR A 192 9.73 6.81 14.73
CA THR A 192 9.56 5.48 14.12
C THR A 192 8.06 5.19 14.03
N PRO A 193 7.54 4.74 12.88
CA PRO A 193 6.15 4.33 12.78
C PRO A 193 5.84 3.25 13.84
N ASP A 194 4.77 3.45 14.60
CA ASP A 194 4.29 2.44 15.53
C ASP A 194 3.60 1.31 14.75
N GLU A 195 3.93 0.07 15.06
CA GLU A 195 3.21 -1.09 14.55
C GLU A 195 1.75 -1.05 15.03
N PRO A 196 0.77 -1.09 14.12
CA PRO A 196 -0.63 -0.96 14.51
C PRO A 196 -1.17 -2.27 15.09
N VAL A 197 -2.10 -2.15 16.04
CA VAL A 197 -2.91 -3.28 16.53
C VAL A 197 -4.00 -3.59 15.50
N LEU A 198 -3.92 -4.78 14.91
CA LEU A 198 -4.78 -5.23 13.82
C LEU A 198 -5.99 -6.03 14.31
N ARG A 199 -7.18 -5.69 13.79
CA ARG A 199 -8.44 -6.39 14.05
C ARG A 199 -9.25 -6.46 12.76
N GLN A 200 -9.79 -7.63 12.42
CA GLN A 200 -10.71 -7.74 11.28
C GLN A 200 -11.99 -6.96 11.58
N SER A 201 -12.51 -6.24 10.58
CA SER A 201 -13.75 -5.48 10.72
C SER A 201 -14.93 -6.46 10.85
N PRO A 202 -15.81 -6.28 11.85
CA PRO A 202 -16.95 -7.19 12.05
C PRO A 202 -18.01 -7.04 10.96
N ASP A 203 -18.13 -5.85 10.37
CA ASP A 203 -19.16 -5.52 9.39
C ASP A 203 -18.68 -5.73 7.94
N GLU A 204 -17.36 -5.80 7.74
CA GLU A 204 -16.73 -5.85 6.41
C GLU A 204 -15.60 -6.90 6.41
N PRO A 205 -15.86 -8.15 5.98
CA PRO A 205 -14.89 -9.25 6.08
C PRO A 205 -13.55 -9.00 5.35
N ARG A 206 -13.55 -8.14 4.32
CA ARG A 206 -12.36 -7.76 3.55
C ARG A 206 -11.68 -6.48 4.08
N ALA A 207 -12.11 -5.98 5.23
CA ALA A 207 -11.54 -4.82 5.86
C ALA A 207 -10.89 -5.16 7.20
N TRP A 208 -9.77 -4.50 7.48
CA TRP A 208 -9.07 -4.54 8.75
C TRP A 208 -9.06 -3.16 9.37
N LEU A 209 -9.24 -3.10 10.69
CA LEU A 209 -8.99 -1.94 11.52
C LEU A 209 -7.55 -2.06 12.04
N ALA A 210 -6.76 -1.01 11.86
CA ALA A 210 -5.41 -0.92 12.40
C ALA A 210 -5.34 0.35 13.28
N ASP A 211 -5.01 0.17 14.55
CA ASP A 211 -4.92 1.27 15.51
C ASP A 211 -3.51 1.34 16.10
N SER A 212 -2.85 2.48 15.98
CA SER A 212 -1.60 2.78 16.68
C SER A 212 -1.84 3.85 17.76
N SER A 213 -0.75 4.31 18.40
CA SER A 213 -0.83 5.42 19.34
C SER A 213 -1.24 6.73 18.64
N THR A 214 -0.87 6.89 17.37
CA THR A 214 -1.03 8.15 16.60
C THR A 214 -2.06 8.07 15.48
N LEU A 215 -2.42 6.87 15.02
CA LEU A 215 -3.31 6.65 13.89
C LEU A 215 -4.44 5.67 14.20
N THR A 216 -5.61 5.95 13.63
CA THR A 216 -6.64 4.94 13.38
C THR A 216 -6.81 4.83 11.87
N MET A 217 -6.64 3.63 11.34
CA MET A 217 -6.72 3.35 9.90
C MET A 217 -7.59 2.13 9.60
N ARG A 218 -8.07 2.10 8.36
CA ARG A 218 -8.79 0.99 7.75
C ARG A 218 -8.02 0.52 6.53
N ILE A 219 -7.87 -0.79 6.41
CA ILE A 219 -7.19 -1.48 5.32
C ILE A 219 -8.24 -2.30 4.59
N HIS A 220 -8.51 -2.01 3.33
CA HIS A 220 -9.37 -2.85 2.50
C HIS A 220 -8.52 -3.72 1.59
N ASP A 221 -8.79 -5.02 1.58
CA ASP A 221 -8.23 -5.99 0.63
C ASP A 221 -8.98 -5.88 -0.71
N VAL A 222 -8.33 -5.27 -1.70
CA VAL A 222 -8.99 -4.85 -2.94
C VAL A 222 -8.89 -5.92 -4.02
N ALA A 223 -7.68 -6.30 -4.41
CA ALA A 223 -7.45 -7.22 -5.53
C ALA A 223 -6.14 -7.98 -5.37
N LEU A 224 -6.04 -9.10 -6.08
CA LEU A 224 -4.81 -9.87 -6.24
C LEU A 224 -4.54 -10.01 -7.74
N ALA A 225 -3.43 -9.44 -8.22
CA ALA A 225 -3.07 -9.39 -9.63
C ALA A 225 -1.58 -9.14 -9.79
N ASP A 226 -1.08 -9.28 -11.01
CA ASP A 226 0.25 -8.83 -11.41
C ASP A 226 0.14 -7.36 -11.86
N PHE A 227 0.72 -6.44 -11.09
CA PHE A 227 0.66 -5.00 -11.35
C PHE A 227 1.94 -4.43 -11.96
N ASP A 228 3.03 -5.22 -12.03
CA ASP A 228 4.31 -4.80 -12.58
C ASP A 228 4.84 -5.69 -13.73
N GLU A 229 4.01 -6.64 -14.18
CA GLU A 229 4.22 -7.56 -15.30
C GLU A 229 5.35 -8.58 -15.10
N ASP A 230 5.75 -8.88 -13.86
CA ASP A 230 6.77 -9.89 -13.55
C ASP A 230 6.21 -11.34 -13.51
N GLY A 231 4.88 -11.48 -13.45
CA GLY A 231 4.12 -12.73 -13.39
C GLY A 231 3.92 -13.33 -12.00
N GLU A 232 4.45 -12.74 -10.95
CA GLU A 232 4.00 -12.94 -9.57
C GLU A 232 2.78 -12.06 -9.29
N ALA A 233 2.08 -12.33 -8.17
CA ALA A 233 0.90 -11.56 -7.79
C ALA A 233 1.26 -10.64 -6.63
N GLU A 234 0.84 -9.38 -6.72
CA GLU A 234 0.79 -8.43 -5.62
C GLU A 234 -0.64 -8.30 -5.12
N ARG A 235 -0.78 -8.08 -3.82
CA ARG A 235 -2.09 -7.75 -3.25
C ARG A 235 -2.27 -6.24 -3.19
N LEU A 236 -3.23 -5.74 -3.94
CA LEU A 236 -3.67 -4.35 -3.85
C LEU A 236 -4.53 -4.15 -2.61
N ILE A 237 -4.13 -3.18 -1.79
CA ILE A 237 -4.87 -2.70 -0.63
C ILE A 237 -5.20 -1.22 -0.77
N PHE A 238 -6.33 -0.82 -0.18
CA PHE A 238 -6.67 0.58 0.02
C PHE A 238 -6.59 0.93 1.49
N LEU A 239 -5.77 1.92 1.82
CA LEU A 239 -5.49 2.39 3.16
C LEU A 239 -6.15 3.76 3.33
N ALA A 240 -6.99 3.92 4.35
CA ALA A 240 -7.52 5.21 4.74
C ALA A 240 -7.39 5.37 6.25
N GLY A 241 -6.87 6.51 6.71
CA GLY A 241 -6.63 6.72 8.13
C GLY A 241 -6.64 8.18 8.53
N ARG A 242 -6.62 8.41 9.84
CA ARG A 242 -6.56 9.74 10.44
C ARG A 242 -5.76 9.76 11.72
N ALA A 243 -5.22 10.94 12.04
CA ALA A 243 -4.60 11.24 13.32
C ALA A 243 -5.58 10.96 14.47
N ARG A 244 -5.10 10.30 15.52
CA ARG A 244 -5.87 10.10 16.74
C ARG A 244 -6.08 11.44 17.44
N GLY A 245 -7.34 11.88 17.55
CA GLY A 245 -7.68 13.17 18.15
C GLY A 245 -7.47 14.39 17.25
N GLY A 246 -7.11 14.19 15.97
CA GLY A 246 -6.91 15.26 14.99
C GLY A 246 -7.86 15.17 13.79
N THR A 247 -7.74 16.14 12.89
CA THR A 247 -8.48 16.19 11.61
C THR A 247 -7.63 15.75 10.41
N SER A 248 -6.31 15.64 10.57
CA SER A 248 -5.40 15.20 9.51
C SER A 248 -5.70 13.75 9.14
N GLY A 249 -5.94 13.52 7.85
CA GLY A 249 -6.25 12.21 7.29
C GLY A 249 -5.43 11.90 6.05
N PHE A 250 -5.48 10.65 5.62
CA PHE A 250 -4.92 10.19 4.35
C PHE A 250 -5.78 9.09 3.75
N ALA A 251 -5.71 8.96 2.43
CA ALA A 251 -6.25 7.85 1.68
C ALA A 251 -5.26 7.52 0.56
N SER A 252 -4.93 6.24 0.36
CA SER A 252 -3.96 5.81 -0.64
C SER A 252 -4.11 4.34 -0.99
N TYR A 253 -3.69 3.99 -2.20
CA TYR A 253 -3.45 2.60 -2.56
C TYR A 253 -2.02 2.18 -2.22
N ALA A 254 -1.87 0.91 -1.89
CA ALA A 254 -0.57 0.28 -1.77
C ALA A 254 -0.62 -1.17 -2.28
N LEU A 255 0.53 -1.67 -2.69
CA LEU A 255 0.76 -3.06 -3.03
C LEU A 255 1.48 -3.74 -1.87
N LEU A 256 0.98 -4.90 -1.47
CA LEU A 256 1.72 -5.82 -0.62
C LEU A 256 2.55 -6.73 -1.51
N GLU A 257 3.84 -6.84 -1.20
CA GLU A 257 4.80 -7.57 -2.02
C GLU A 257 5.68 -8.47 -1.15
N HIS A 258 5.91 -9.71 -1.57
CA HIS A 258 6.82 -10.62 -0.87
C HIS A 258 8.28 -10.31 -1.18
N MET A 259 9.09 -10.08 -0.16
CA MET A 259 10.51 -9.71 -0.29
C MET A 259 11.47 -10.93 -0.26
N GLY A 260 10.97 -12.11 -0.61
CA GLY A 260 11.66 -13.39 -0.38
C GLY A 260 11.45 -13.90 1.05
N GLY A 261 11.21 -15.21 1.19
CA GLY A 261 10.71 -15.78 2.45
C GLY A 261 9.29 -15.29 2.80
N ASP A 262 8.98 -15.23 4.09
CA ASP A 262 7.66 -14.88 4.62
C ASP A 262 7.47 -13.36 4.83
N MET A 263 8.46 -12.50 4.50
CA MET A 263 8.37 -11.06 4.74
C MET A 263 7.58 -10.33 3.64
N ILE A 264 6.66 -9.46 4.05
CA ILE A 264 5.86 -8.60 3.17
C ILE A 264 6.28 -7.14 3.37
N ARG A 265 6.41 -6.39 2.27
CA ARG A 265 6.55 -4.93 2.29
C ARG A 265 5.29 -4.23 1.79
N ILE A 266 5.09 -2.99 2.24
CA ILE A 266 4.07 -2.09 1.67
C ILE A 266 4.75 -1.13 0.69
N ARG A 267 4.37 -1.18 -0.59
CA ARG A 267 4.75 -0.19 -1.60
C ARG A 267 3.56 0.71 -1.93
N ARG A 268 3.66 2.00 -1.61
CA ARG A 268 2.61 2.97 -1.97
C ARG A 268 2.52 3.13 -3.48
N VAL A 269 1.32 3.17 -4.01
CA VAL A 269 1.06 3.51 -5.41
C VAL A 269 0.92 5.01 -5.53
N GLN A 270 1.75 5.63 -6.37
CA GLN A 270 1.56 7.03 -6.76
C GLN A 270 0.49 7.07 -7.85
N LEU A 271 -0.49 7.95 -7.69
CA LEU A 271 -1.51 8.22 -8.69
C LEU A 271 -1.02 9.44 -9.47
N ASP A 272 -0.28 9.20 -10.55
CA ASP A 272 0.17 10.19 -11.52
C ASP A 272 -0.68 10.17 -12.81
#